data_AF-A0A1F7JRC9-F1
#
_entry.id   AF-A0A1F7JRC9-F1
#
_cell.length_a   1.000
_cell.length_b   1.000
_cell.length_c   1.000
_cell.angle_alpha   90.00
_cell.angle_beta   90.00
_cell.angle_gamma   90.00
#
_symmetry.space_group_name_H-M   'P 1'
#
loop_
_entity.id
_entity.type
_entity.pdbx_description
1 polymer ?
#
loop_
_entity_poly.entity_id
_entity_poly.type
_entity_poly.pdbx_seq_one_letter_code
_entity_poly.pdbx_strand_id
1 'polypeptide(L)'
;MKGLLATMKLDKKTMEKWCHVGFIGTTILLEQLIANYHLPFRKAKSIVEKAIAYSPNSQQVTCAALKKALVENNINVSITAKKINEFQQPKLMIKLITSFGSPGKEAMKISLKLLKKQLLNYNKWLTDKKNKKDKALQLLHSFIAKNTIINNFVQKE
;
A
#
# COMPACT_ATOMS: atom_id res chain seq x y z
N MET A 1 -5.70 10.12 -17.30
CA MET A 1 -5.63 9.28 -16.08
C MET A 1 -6.53 9.74 -14.93
N LYS A 2 -6.58 11.04 -14.56
CA LYS A 2 -7.40 11.54 -13.43
C LYS A 2 -8.88 11.13 -13.50
N GLY A 3 -9.52 11.32 -14.65
CA GLY A 3 -10.93 10.94 -14.87
C GLY A 3 -11.15 9.43 -14.66
N LEU A 4 -10.29 8.59 -15.25
CA LEU A 4 -10.32 7.14 -15.09
C LEU A 4 -10.26 6.71 -13.62
N LEU A 5 -9.29 7.23 -12.86
CA LEU A 5 -9.16 6.89 -11.43
C LEU A 5 -10.37 7.35 -10.60
N ALA A 6 -10.97 8.49 -10.95
CA ALA A 6 -12.14 9.02 -10.25
C ALA A 6 -13.43 8.23 -10.54
N THR A 7 -13.54 7.60 -11.71
CA THR A 7 -14.75 6.87 -12.13
C THR A 7 -14.60 5.34 -12.03
N MET A 8 -13.41 4.85 -11.70
CA MET A 8 -13.13 3.43 -11.56
C MET A 8 -14.04 2.80 -10.48
N LYS A 9 -14.80 1.78 -10.88
CA LYS A 9 -15.59 0.94 -9.96
C LYS A 9 -14.80 -0.32 -9.64
N LEU A 10 -14.67 -0.61 -8.34
CA LEU A 10 -13.98 -1.80 -7.87
C LEU A 10 -14.96 -2.94 -7.64
N ASP A 11 -14.67 -4.11 -8.23
CA ASP A 11 -15.34 -5.35 -7.87
C ASP A 11 -14.75 -5.90 -6.56
N LYS A 12 -15.27 -5.39 -5.45
CA LYS A 12 -14.82 -5.76 -4.11
C LYS A 12 -14.99 -7.26 -3.82
N LYS A 13 -16.00 -7.92 -4.41
CA LYS A 13 -16.26 -9.35 -4.18
C LYS A 13 -15.17 -10.19 -4.82
N THR A 14 -14.83 -9.90 -6.06
CA THR A 14 -13.74 -10.59 -6.75
C THR A 14 -12.40 -10.31 -6.07
N MET A 15 -12.13 -9.06 -5.67
CA MET A 15 -10.92 -8.71 -4.91
C MET A 15 -10.81 -9.50 -3.60
N GLU A 16 -11.88 -9.58 -2.81
CA GLU A 16 -11.88 -10.35 -1.55
C GLU A 16 -11.65 -11.84 -1.81
N LYS A 17 -12.29 -12.42 -2.83
CA LYS A 17 -12.07 -13.82 -3.24
C LYS A 17 -10.59 -14.10 -3.52
N TRP A 18 -9.92 -13.22 -4.25
CA TRP A 18 -8.49 -13.38 -4.58
C TRP A 18 -7.58 -13.36 -3.35
N CYS A 19 -7.97 -12.71 -2.25
CA CYS A 19 -7.19 -12.74 -1.02
C CYS A 19 -7.18 -14.11 -0.33
N HIS A 20 -8.09 -15.02 -0.68
CA HIS A 20 -8.23 -16.34 -0.07
C HIS A 20 -7.63 -17.49 -0.91
N VAL A 21 -7.04 -17.19 -2.07
CA VAL A 21 -6.49 -18.21 -2.98
C VAL A 21 -4.96 -18.20 -3.03
N GLY A 22 -4.37 -19.28 -3.51
CA GLY A 22 -2.92 -19.36 -3.76
C GLY A 22 -2.06 -19.31 -2.49
N PHE A 23 -2.59 -19.78 -1.35
CA PHE A 23 -1.86 -19.81 -0.08
C PHE A 23 -1.37 -18.45 0.43
N ILE A 24 -1.96 -17.33 -0.01
CA ILE A 24 -1.56 -15.96 0.41
C ILE A 24 -1.53 -15.80 1.94
N GLY A 25 -2.45 -16.46 2.66
CA GLY A 25 -2.51 -16.41 4.13
C GLY A 25 -1.38 -17.16 4.85
N THR A 26 -0.53 -17.90 4.15
CA THR A 26 0.49 -18.75 4.78
C THR A 26 1.65 -17.96 5.39
N THR A 27 1.98 -16.79 4.85
CA THR A 27 2.97 -15.89 5.46
C THR A 27 2.52 -15.46 6.86
N ILE A 28 1.24 -15.12 7.04
CA ILE A 28 0.72 -14.76 8.35
C ILE A 28 0.63 -15.99 9.25
N LEU A 29 0.25 -17.16 8.74
CA LEU A 29 0.33 -18.41 9.50
C LEU A 29 1.75 -18.65 10.03
N LEU A 30 2.77 -18.48 9.19
CA LEU A 30 4.19 -18.58 9.56
C LEU A 30 4.54 -17.60 10.69
N GLU A 31 4.24 -16.32 10.50
CA GLU A 31 4.53 -15.26 11.48
C GLU A 31 3.82 -15.53 12.82
N GLN A 32 2.57 -16.00 12.79
CA GLN A 32 1.80 -16.33 13.98
C GLN A 32 2.31 -17.59 14.68
N LEU A 33 2.87 -18.55 13.96
CA LEU A 33 3.56 -19.70 14.55
C LEU A 33 4.84 -19.27 15.28
N ILE A 34 5.58 -18.32 14.72
CA ILE A 34 6.78 -17.76 15.36
C ILE A 34 6.38 -16.95 16.60
N ALA A 35 5.43 -16.04 16.46
CA ALA A 35 5.04 -15.11 17.52
C ALA A 35 4.34 -15.80 18.70
N ASN A 36 3.38 -16.69 18.43
CA ASN A 36 2.53 -17.27 19.48
C ASN A 36 3.04 -18.61 20.01
N TYR A 37 3.91 -19.30 19.27
CA TYR A 37 4.42 -20.63 19.63
C TYR A 37 5.96 -20.69 19.68
N HIS A 38 6.62 -19.53 19.57
CA HIS A 38 8.07 -19.37 19.71
C HIS A 38 8.90 -20.31 18.83
N LEU A 39 8.36 -20.67 17.66
CA LEU A 39 9.08 -21.51 16.72
C LEU A 39 10.23 -20.70 16.07
N PRO A 40 11.45 -21.26 15.99
CA PRO A 40 12.52 -20.64 15.22
C PRO A 40 12.08 -20.45 13.77
N PHE A 41 12.35 -19.26 13.20
CA PHE A 41 11.89 -18.88 11.85
C PHE A 41 12.15 -19.98 10.80
N ARG A 42 13.37 -20.52 10.76
CA ARG A 42 13.75 -21.55 9.78
C ARG A 42 12.90 -22.82 9.90
N LYS A 43 12.59 -23.25 11.13
CA LYS A 43 11.75 -24.43 11.38
C LYS A 43 10.30 -24.14 11.01
N ALA A 44 9.77 -23.00 11.44
CA ALA A 44 8.41 -22.59 11.11
C ALA A 44 8.19 -22.50 9.59
N LYS A 45 9.17 -21.93 8.86
CA LYS A 45 9.14 -21.86 7.38
C LYS A 45 9.07 -23.25 6.76
N SER A 46 9.97 -24.15 7.16
CA SER A 46 9.99 -25.52 6.63
C SER A 46 8.68 -26.28 6.93
N ILE A 47 8.11 -26.10 8.12
CA ILE A 47 6.81 -26.68 8.49
C ILE A 47 5.70 -26.17 7.58
N VAL A 48 5.61 -24.86 7.38
CA VAL A 48 4.56 -24.26 6.53
C VAL A 48 4.71 -24.69 5.08
N GLU A 49 5.92 -24.74 4.53
CA GLU A 49 6.19 -25.23 3.17
C GLU A 49 5.74 -26.69 2.98
N LYS A 50 6.08 -27.57 3.93
CA LYS A 50 5.57 -28.96 3.92
C LYS A 50 4.06 -29.02 4.04
N ALA A 51 3.46 -28.20 4.90
CA ALA A 51 2.01 -28.16 5.08
C ALA A 51 1.27 -27.67 3.82
N ILE A 52 1.88 -26.79 3.03
CA ILE A 52 1.38 -26.41 1.70
C ILE A 52 1.45 -27.62 0.76
N ALA A 53 2.60 -28.31 0.70
CA ALA A 53 2.76 -29.49 -0.15
C ALA A 53 1.77 -30.62 0.18
N TYR A 54 1.37 -30.77 1.45
CA TYR A 54 0.34 -31.72 1.89
C TYR A 54 -1.11 -31.22 1.72
N SER A 55 -1.32 -30.02 1.16
CA SER A 55 -2.65 -29.44 0.93
C SER A 55 -2.95 -29.20 -0.56
N PRO A 56 -2.68 -30.13 -1.50
CA PRO A 56 -2.70 -29.85 -2.94
C PRO A 56 -4.08 -29.46 -3.50
N ASN A 57 -5.16 -29.94 -2.89
CA ASN A 57 -6.54 -29.65 -3.31
C ASN A 57 -7.16 -28.48 -2.54
N SER A 58 -6.37 -27.77 -1.74
CA SER A 58 -6.81 -26.63 -0.95
C SER A 58 -6.09 -25.37 -1.40
N GLN A 59 -6.70 -24.23 -1.14
CA GLN A 59 -6.09 -22.92 -1.35
C GLN A 59 -5.45 -22.36 -0.07
N GLN A 60 -5.56 -23.12 1.02
CA GLN A 60 -5.09 -22.79 2.36
C GLN A 60 -4.49 -24.04 3.02
N VAL A 61 -3.60 -23.85 3.97
CA VAL A 61 -3.04 -24.94 4.78
C VAL A 61 -4.14 -25.56 5.63
N THR A 62 -4.35 -26.86 5.43
CA THR A 62 -5.31 -27.63 6.23
C THR A 62 -4.75 -27.99 7.60
N CYS A 63 -5.63 -28.21 8.58
CA CYS A 63 -5.21 -28.62 9.92
C CYS A 63 -4.44 -29.95 9.90
N ALA A 64 -4.90 -30.92 9.10
CA ALA A 64 -4.24 -32.22 8.96
C ALA A 64 -2.82 -32.08 8.38
N ALA A 65 -2.67 -31.26 7.33
CA ALA A 65 -1.37 -31.01 6.71
C ALA A 65 -0.39 -30.33 7.67
N LEU A 66 -0.83 -29.33 8.43
CA LEU A 66 0.03 -28.66 9.40
C LEU A 66 0.45 -29.60 10.53
N LYS A 67 -0.48 -30.39 11.07
CA LYS A 67 -0.17 -31.39 12.11
C LYS A 67 0.84 -32.42 11.61
N LYS A 68 0.66 -32.93 10.39
CA LYS A 68 1.63 -33.84 9.77
C LYS A 68 3.02 -33.21 9.69
N ALA A 69 3.11 -31.98 9.19
CA ALA A 69 4.37 -31.26 9.06
C ALA A 69 5.04 -30.97 10.42
N LEU A 70 4.26 -30.69 11.48
CA LEU A 70 4.77 -30.50 12.84
C LEU A 70 5.38 -31.79 13.42
N VAL A 71 4.69 -32.91 13.26
CA VAL A 71 5.15 -34.23 13.72
C VAL A 71 6.47 -34.61 13.05
N GLU A 72 6.57 -34.48 11.72
CA GLU A 72 7.80 -34.79 10.98
C GLU A 72 9.01 -33.92 11.37
N ASN A 73 8.77 -32.73 11.93
CA ASN A 73 9.82 -31.83 12.39
C ASN A 73 10.12 -31.98 13.89
N ASN A 74 9.53 -32.99 14.56
CA ASN A 74 9.63 -33.21 15.99
C ASN A 74 9.24 -31.97 16.81
N ILE A 75 8.23 -31.23 16.35
CA ILE A 75 7.70 -30.05 17.04
C ILE A 75 6.35 -30.39 17.66
N ASN A 76 6.30 -30.34 19.00
CA ASN A 76 5.06 -30.50 19.74
C ASN A 76 4.41 -29.14 20.00
N VAL A 77 3.45 -28.77 19.15
CA VAL A 77 2.67 -27.53 19.29
C VAL A 77 1.18 -27.85 19.31
N SER A 78 0.51 -27.44 20.38
CA SER A 78 -0.96 -27.55 20.49
C SER A 78 -1.63 -26.36 19.79
N ILE A 79 -1.98 -26.56 18.52
CA ILE A 79 -2.72 -25.58 17.71
C ILE A 79 -4.04 -26.19 17.22
N THR A 80 -5.13 -25.43 17.37
CA THR A 80 -6.48 -25.86 16.99
C THR A 80 -6.77 -25.52 15.53
N ALA A 81 -7.66 -26.28 14.89
CA ALA A 81 -8.12 -25.99 13.54
C ALA A 81 -8.68 -24.56 13.39
N LYS A 82 -9.37 -24.06 14.44
CA LYS A 82 -9.90 -22.69 14.48
C LYS A 82 -8.78 -21.65 14.37
N LYS A 83 -7.70 -21.78 15.14
CA LYS A 83 -6.55 -20.87 15.08
C LYS A 83 -5.83 -20.93 13.74
N ILE A 84 -5.65 -22.13 13.17
CA ILE A 84 -5.05 -22.30 11.85
C ILE A 84 -5.86 -21.56 10.78
N ASN A 85 -7.19 -21.66 10.83
CA ASN A 85 -8.05 -20.95 9.89
C ASN A 85 -8.00 -19.44 10.13
N GLU A 86 -8.01 -18.99 11.38
CA GLU A 86 -7.94 -17.57 11.75
C GLU A 86 -6.64 -16.91 11.27
N PHE A 87 -5.50 -17.58 11.44
CA PHE A 87 -4.20 -17.06 11.02
C PHE A 87 -4.03 -16.91 9.51
N GLN A 88 -4.89 -17.58 8.74
CA GLN A 88 -4.89 -17.49 7.28
C GLN A 88 -5.92 -16.48 6.75
N GLN A 89 -6.62 -15.75 7.62
CA GLN A 89 -7.61 -14.76 7.21
C GLN A 89 -6.94 -13.44 6.78
N PRO A 90 -7.24 -12.92 5.57
CA PRO A 90 -6.68 -11.65 5.10
C PRO A 90 -6.98 -10.46 6.02
N LYS A 91 -8.13 -10.50 6.72
CA LYS A 91 -8.51 -9.47 7.70
C LYS A 91 -7.53 -9.41 8.87
N LEU A 92 -6.99 -10.55 9.29
CA LEU A 92 -5.98 -10.58 10.34
C LEU A 92 -4.68 -9.93 9.87
N MET A 93 -4.24 -10.21 8.64
CA MET A 93 -3.07 -9.55 8.03
C MET A 93 -3.17 -8.02 8.10
N ILE A 94 -4.28 -7.46 7.61
CA ILE A 94 -4.50 -6.00 7.58
C ILE A 94 -4.56 -5.40 8.99
N LYS A 95 -4.99 -6.18 9.99
CA LYS A 95 -5.02 -5.76 11.39
C LYS A 95 -3.64 -5.74 12.03
N LEU A 96 -2.81 -6.75 11.74
CA LEU A 96 -1.51 -6.94 12.40
C LEU A 96 -0.42 -6.05 11.82
N ILE A 97 -0.44 -5.80 10.51
CA ILE A 97 0.60 -4.99 9.88
C ILE A 97 0.33 -3.50 10.18
N THR A 98 1.16 -2.91 11.03
CA THR A 98 1.02 -1.52 11.49
C THR A 98 2.20 -0.62 11.11
N SER A 99 3.22 -1.19 10.46
CA SER A 99 4.42 -0.46 10.04
C SER A 99 4.10 0.64 9.02
N PHE A 100 4.95 1.67 9.00
CA PHE A 100 4.82 2.76 8.05
C PHE A 100 4.93 2.24 6.60
N GLY A 101 4.05 2.73 5.71
CA GLY A 101 4.00 2.30 4.30
C GLY A 101 3.26 0.98 4.04
N SER A 102 2.76 0.32 5.08
CA SER A 102 2.00 -0.92 4.95
C SER A 102 0.52 -0.72 4.57
N PRO A 103 -0.20 -1.78 4.14
CA PRO A 103 -1.64 -1.70 3.86
C PRO A 103 -2.51 -1.66 5.14
N GLY A 104 -1.90 -1.62 6.33
CA GLY A 104 -2.63 -1.52 7.59
C GLY A 104 -3.49 -0.27 7.68
N LYS A 105 -4.65 -0.38 8.33
CA LYS A 105 -5.64 0.72 8.40
C LYS A 105 -5.04 2.02 8.95
N GLU A 106 -4.29 1.93 10.06
CA GLU A 106 -3.68 3.11 10.67
C GLU A 106 -2.50 3.65 9.85
N ALA A 107 -1.67 2.77 9.28
CA ALA A 107 -0.58 3.16 8.39
C ALA A 107 -1.10 3.91 7.15
N MET A 108 -2.17 3.40 6.53
CA MET A 108 -2.82 4.05 5.38
C MET A 108 -3.42 5.41 5.73
N LYS A 109 -4.00 5.59 6.92
CA LYS A 109 -4.47 6.91 7.39
C LYS A 109 -3.32 7.90 7.53
N ILE A 110 -2.19 7.47 8.09
CA ILE A 110 -0.99 8.31 8.22
C ILE A 110 -0.48 8.72 6.84
N SER A 111 -0.33 7.76 5.91
CA SER A 111 0.07 8.01 4.53
C SER A 111 -0.87 9.00 3.84
N LEU A 112 -2.19 8.85 4.00
CA LEU A 112 -3.18 9.78 3.45
C LEU A 112 -3.02 11.20 4.02
N LYS A 113 -2.76 11.34 5.32
CA LYS A 113 -2.52 12.65 5.96
C LYS A 113 -1.27 13.32 5.39
N LEU A 114 -0.19 12.56 5.20
CA LEU A 114 1.05 13.06 4.61
C LEU A 114 0.84 13.51 3.16
N LEU A 115 0.16 12.68 2.34
CA LEU A 115 -0.15 13.02 0.96
C LEU A 115 -1.01 14.29 0.85
N LYS A 116 -2.00 14.47 1.72
CA LYS A 116 -2.81 15.70 1.78
C LYS A 116 -1.94 16.93 2.10
N LYS A 117 -1.03 16.81 3.07
CA LYS A 117 -0.10 17.90 3.42
C LYS A 117 0.81 18.25 2.25
N GLN A 118 1.37 17.25 1.58
CA GLN A 118 2.21 17.46 0.39
C GLN A 118 1.44 18.14 -0.74
N LEU A 119 0.21 17.71 -1.01
CA LEU A 119 -0.65 18.31 -2.03
C LEU A 119 -0.91 19.80 -1.74
N LEU A 120 -1.18 20.18 -0.49
CA LEU A 120 -1.33 21.58 -0.09
C LEU A 120 -0.06 22.40 -0.35
N ASN A 121 1.10 21.84 0.00
CA ASN A 121 2.38 22.50 -0.25
C ASN A 121 2.64 22.70 -1.75
N TYR A 122 2.35 21.69 -2.58
CA TYR A 122 2.50 21.81 -4.03
C TYR A 122 1.54 22.84 -4.63
N ASN A 123 0.30 22.89 -4.17
CA ASN A 123 -0.66 23.90 -4.63
C ASN A 123 -0.19 25.32 -4.27
N LYS A 124 0.30 25.53 -3.04
CA LYS A 124 0.88 26.82 -2.64
C LYS A 124 2.06 27.22 -3.52
N TRP A 125 3.00 26.30 -3.70
CA TRP A 125 4.18 26.52 -4.54
C TRP A 125 3.79 26.86 -5.99
N LEU A 126 2.81 26.17 -6.56
CA LEU A 126 2.36 26.39 -7.94
C LEU A 126 1.70 27.76 -8.09
N THR A 127 0.86 28.17 -7.15
CA THR A 127 0.25 29.51 -7.12
C THR A 127 1.33 30.60 -7.02
N ASP A 128 2.32 30.43 -6.15
CA ASP A 128 3.41 31.39 -6.00
C ASP A 128 4.22 31.54 -7.30
N LYS A 129 4.51 30.42 -7.99
CA LYS A 129 5.20 30.43 -9.28
C LYS A 129 4.38 31.08 -10.37
N LYS A 130 3.07 30.82 -10.43
CA LYS A 130 2.15 31.46 -11.39
C LYS A 130 2.11 32.98 -11.17
N ASN A 131 1.94 33.43 -9.94
CA ASN A 131 1.92 34.85 -9.59
C ASN A 131 3.22 35.57 -9.98
N LYS A 132 4.37 34.93 -9.76
CA LYS A 132 5.67 35.48 -10.19
C LYS A 132 5.77 35.62 -11.71
N LYS A 133 5.30 34.60 -12.45
CA LYS A 133 5.26 34.65 -13.92
C LYS A 133 4.36 35.79 -14.41
N ASP A 134 3.16 35.91 -13.87
CA ASP A 134 2.17 36.89 -14.30
C ASP A 134 2.64 38.32 -13.99
N LYS A 135 3.27 38.55 -12.83
CA LYS A 135 3.92 39.83 -12.50
C LYS A 135 5.07 40.18 -13.47
N ALA A 136 5.92 39.22 -13.81
CA ALA A 136 7.02 39.45 -14.75
C ALA A 136 6.49 39.80 -16.15
N LEU A 137 5.42 39.14 -16.60
CA LEU A 137 4.75 39.48 -17.85
C LEU A 137 4.18 40.90 -17.81
N GLN A 138 3.46 41.28 -16.75
CA GLN A 138 2.94 42.64 -16.59
C GLN A 138 4.04 43.70 -16.67
N LEU A 139 5.18 43.47 -15.99
CA LEU A 139 6.33 44.36 -16.06
C LEU A 139 6.89 44.47 -17.48
N LEU A 140 7.06 43.35 -18.18
CA LEU A 140 7.52 43.35 -19.58
C LEU A 140 6.56 44.10 -20.50
N HIS A 141 5.26 43.86 -20.41
CA HIS A 141 4.25 44.58 -21.20
C HIS A 141 4.27 46.08 -20.91
N SER A 142 4.41 46.49 -19.64
CA SER A 142 4.52 47.90 -19.27
C SER A 142 5.79 48.55 -19.82
N PHE A 143 6.91 47.82 -19.84
CA PHE A 143 8.17 48.29 -20.38
C PHE A 143 8.11 48.46 -21.90
N ILE A 144 7.55 47.49 -22.62
CA ILE A 144 7.35 47.57 -24.08
C ILE A 144 6.44 48.76 -24.40
N ALA A 145 5.28 48.88 -23.75
CA ALA A 145 4.33 49.96 -24.00
C ALA A 145 4.98 51.35 -23.80
N LYS A 146 5.77 51.52 -22.74
CA LYS A 146 6.50 52.76 -22.47
C LYS A 146 7.50 53.08 -23.58
N ASN A 147 8.28 52.10 -24.05
CA ASN A 147 9.29 52.32 -25.09
C ASN A 147 8.71 52.48 -26.51
N THR A 148 7.57 51.85 -26.82
CA THR A 148 6.87 52.07 -28.10
C THR A 148 6.30 53.48 -28.19
N ILE A 149 5.80 54.03 -27.08
CA ILE A 149 5.32 55.43 -27.02
C ILE A 149 6.49 56.40 -27.25
N ILE A 150 7.65 56.16 -26.63
CA ILE A 150 8.84 57.01 -26.80
C ILE A 150 9.32 57.01 -28.25
N ASN A 151 9.42 55.84 -28.90
CA ASN A 151 9.87 55.77 -30.30
C ASN A 151 8.90 56.42 -31.30
N ASN A 152 7.59 56.40 -31.03
CA ASN A 152 6.60 57.08 -31.88
C ASN A 152 6.60 58.61 -31.70
N PHE A 153 7.10 59.14 -30.58
CA PHE A 153 7.30 60.58 -30.38
C PHE A 153 8.57 61.07 -31.09
N VAL A 154 9.63 60.27 -31.13
CA VAL A 154 10.90 60.62 -31.80
C VAL A 154 10.82 60.59 -33.33
N GLN A 155 9.86 59.88 -33.93
CA GLN A 155 9.64 59.86 -35.39
C GLN A 155 8.69 60.95 -35.92
N LYS A 156 8.16 61.82 -35.05
CA LYS A 156 7.22 62.90 -35.42
C LYS A 156 7.80 64.31 -35.35
N GLU A 157 9.09 64.43 -35.07
CA GLU A 157 9.89 65.65 -35.24
C GLU A 157 10.76 65.51 -36.49
#